data_AF-A0A708RWM1-F1
#
_entry.id   AF-A0A708RWM1-F1
#
_cell.length_a   1.000
_cell.length_b   1.000
_cell.length_c   1.000
_cell.angle_alpha   90.00
_cell.angle_beta   90.00
_cell.angle_gamma   90.00
#
_symmetry.space_group_name_H-M   'P 1'
#
loop_
_entity.id
_entity.type
_entity.pdbx_description
1 polymer ?
#
loop_
_entity_poly.entity_id
_entity_poly.type
_entity_poly.pdbx_seq_one_letter_code
_entity_poly.pdbx_strand_id
1 'polypeptide(L)'
;MPKQPPIAKADLQKTQGARTPTAVKNNNDVISFINQPSMKEQLAAALPRHMTAERMIRIATTEIRKVPALGDCDTMSFVSAIVQCSQLGLEPGGALGHAYML
;
A
#
# COMPACT_ATOMS: atom_id res chain seq x y z
N MET A 1 26.76 13.39 -36.60
CA MET A 1 27.54 12.56 -35.65
C MET A 1 26.71 12.31 -34.41
N PRO A 2 26.03 11.17 -34.30
CA PRO A 2 25.26 10.78 -33.13
C PRO A 2 26.23 10.21 -32.08
N LYS A 3 26.30 10.82 -30.90
CA LYS A 3 27.04 10.26 -29.76
C LYS A 3 26.14 10.29 -28.52
N GLN A 4 25.11 9.45 -28.56
CA GLN A 4 24.41 9.03 -27.35
C GLN A 4 25.28 7.94 -26.71
N PRO A 5 25.72 8.08 -25.44
CA PRO A 5 26.52 7.06 -24.80
C PRO A 5 25.68 5.78 -24.63
N PRO A 6 26.27 4.59 -24.83
CA PRO A 6 25.57 3.34 -24.64
C PRO A 6 25.36 3.14 -23.14
N ILE A 7 24.17 3.46 -22.64
CA ILE A 7 23.74 2.93 -21.34
C ILE A 7 23.74 1.41 -21.53
N ALA A 8 24.67 0.73 -20.86
CA ALA A 8 24.87 -0.68 -21.04
C ALA A 8 23.57 -1.40 -20.68
N LYS A 9 23.06 -2.24 -21.59
CA LYS A 9 21.89 -3.10 -21.34
C LYS A 9 22.07 -3.97 -20.08
N ALA A 10 23.31 -4.13 -19.61
CA ALA A 10 23.67 -4.78 -18.37
C ALA A 10 23.19 -4.03 -17.10
N ASP A 11 23.15 -2.70 -17.12
CA ASP A 11 22.75 -1.89 -15.96
C ASP A 11 21.23 -1.86 -15.79
N LEU A 12 20.48 -1.91 -16.91
CA LEU A 12 19.01 -2.04 -16.90
C LEU A 12 18.56 -3.39 -16.33
N GLN A 13 19.36 -4.45 -16.48
CA GLN A 13 19.01 -5.78 -15.99
C GLN A 13 19.24 -5.93 -14.48
N LYS A 14 20.14 -5.13 -13.89
CA LYS A 14 20.53 -5.24 -12.47
C LYS A 14 19.55 -4.56 -11.51
N THR A 15 18.75 -3.61 -11.99
CA THR A 15 17.67 -2.96 -11.22
C THR A 15 16.34 -3.73 -11.27
N GLN A 16 16.25 -4.79 -12.07
CA GLN A 16 15.06 -5.65 -12.18
C GLN A 16 15.12 -6.91 -11.29
N GLY A 17 16.06 -6.96 -10.34
CA GLY A 17 16.24 -8.10 -9.44
C GLY A 17 15.20 -8.17 -8.32
N ALA A 18 14.35 -9.20 -8.39
CA ALA A 18 13.52 -9.77 -7.32
C ALA A 18 12.19 -9.06 -6.95
N ARG A 19 11.29 -8.90 -7.92
CA ARG A 19 9.85 -9.04 -7.62
C ARG A 19 9.40 -10.41 -8.10
N THR A 20 9.39 -11.38 -7.19
CA THR A 20 8.69 -12.65 -7.41
C THR A 20 7.23 -12.35 -7.79
N PRO A 21 6.67 -12.99 -8.82
CA PRO A 21 5.26 -12.80 -9.19
C PRO A 21 4.39 -13.19 -7.99
N THR A 22 3.73 -12.20 -7.40
CA THR A 22 2.82 -12.39 -6.27
C THR A 22 1.67 -13.27 -6.76
N ALA A 23 1.51 -14.45 -6.15
CA ALA A 23 0.37 -15.31 -6.42
C ALA A 23 -0.92 -14.51 -6.17
N VAL A 24 -1.83 -14.47 -7.15
CA VAL A 24 -3.13 -13.80 -7.05
C VAL A 24 -3.87 -14.42 -5.87
N LYS A 25 -3.87 -13.70 -4.76
CA LYS A 25 -4.62 -14.05 -3.55
C LYS A 25 -5.92 -13.24 -3.56
N ASN A 26 -7.00 -13.89 -3.15
CA ASN A 26 -8.34 -13.35 -3.30
C ASN A 26 -8.45 -12.01 -2.56
N ASN A 27 -9.19 -11.03 -3.13
CA ASN A 27 -9.44 -9.71 -2.53
C ASN A 27 -9.86 -9.71 -1.04
N ASN A 28 -10.44 -10.81 -0.55
CA ASN A 28 -10.80 -10.99 0.86
C ASN A 28 -9.59 -11.12 1.80
N ASP A 29 -8.40 -11.44 1.28
CA ASP A 29 -7.22 -11.74 2.09
C ASP A 29 -6.61 -10.48 2.69
N VAL A 30 -6.56 -9.36 1.95
CA VAL A 30 -6.01 -8.08 2.44
C VAL A 30 -6.92 -7.48 3.51
N ILE A 31 -8.24 -7.49 3.29
CA ILE A 31 -9.22 -6.99 4.25
C ILE A 31 -9.20 -7.87 5.51
N SER A 32 -9.12 -9.19 5.38
CA SER A 32 -9.00 -10.08 6.54
C SER A 32 -7.73 -9.78 7.35
N PHE A 33 -6.60 -9.60 6.67
CA PHE A 33 -5.32 -9.31 7.31
C PHE A 33 -5.31 -8.00 8.08
N ILE A 34 -5.82 -6.91 7.49
CA ILE A 34 -5.83 -5.61 8.18
C ILE A 34 -6.80 -5.56 9.38
N ASN A 35 -7.80 -6.45 9.39
CA ASN A 35 -8.74 -6.59 10.51
C ASN A 35 -8.22 -7.48 11.66
N GLN A 36 -7.01 -8.06 11.54
CA GLN A 36 -6.44 -8.86 12.62
C GLN A 36 -6.14 -7.99 13.86
N PRO A 37 -6.36 -8.51 15.09
CA PRO A 37 -6.10 -7.76 16.32
C PRO A 37 -4.66 -7.23 16.42
N SER A 38 -3.67 -8.03 16.02
CA SER A 38 -2.26 -7.64 16.00
C SER A 38 -1.98 -6.45 15.07
N MET A 39 -2.59 -6.44 13.88
CA MET A 39 -2.44 -5.35 12.93
C MET A 39 -3.12 -4.07 13.43
N LYS A 40 -4.29 -4.23 14.06
CA LYS A 40 -5.02 -3.13 14.68
C LYS A 40 -4.22 -2.46 15.80
N GLU A 41 -3.54 -3.23 16.64
CA GLU A 41 -2.64 -2.72 17.68
C GLU A 41 -1.46 -1.95 17.07
N GLN A 42 -0.86 -2.47 16.00
CA GLN A 42 0.22 -1.79 15.28
C GLN A 42 -0.24 -0.48 14.65
N LEU A 43 -1.42 -0.45 14.03
CA LEU A 43 -2.01 0.77 13.49
C LEU A 43 -2.30 1.76 14.62
N ALA A 44 -2.89 1.31 15.73
CA ALA A 44 -3.18 2.18 16.87
C ALA A 44 -1.91 2.83 17.44
N ALA A 45 -0.80 2.09 17.49
CA ALA A 45 0.49 2.61 17.93
C ALA A 45 1.10 3.63 16.95
N ALA A 46 0.80 3.51 15.66
CA ALA A 46 1.28 4.40 14.61
C ALA A 46 0.43 5.68 14.46
N LEU A 47 -0.82 5.66 14.91
CA LEU A 47 -1.78 6.74 14.67
C LEU A 47 -1.64 7.91 15.65
N PRO A 48 -1.91 9.15 15.21
CA PRO A 48 -2.03 10.29 16.10
C PRO A 48 -3.28 10.17 17.00
N ARG A 49 -3.25 10.80 18.17
CA ARG A 49 -4.29 10.68 19.23
C ARG A 49 -5.72 10.98 18.79
N HIS A 50 -5.91 11.74 17.72
CA HIS A 50 -7.22 12.15 17.21
C HIS A 50 -7.82 11.16 16.19
N MET A 51 -7.11 10.07 15.87
CA MET A 51 -7.54 9.08 14.89
C MET A 51 -7.51 7.67 15.50
N THR A 52 -8.48 6.84 15.13
CA THR A 52 -8.60 5.47 15.64
C THR A 52 -8.23 4.44 14.58
N ALA A 53 -7.70 3.29 15.00
CA ALA A 53 -7.34 2.19 14.10
C ALA A 53 -8.57 1.66 13.35
N GLU A 54 -9.73 1.61 14.00
CA GLU A 54 -10.99 1.20 13.39
C GLU A 54 -11.40 2.12 12.23
N ARG A 55 -11.22 3.43 12.41
CA ARG A 55 -11.50 4.40 11.35
C ARG A 55 -10.56 4.18 10.17
N MET A 56 -9.26 4.03 10.43
CA MET A 56 -8.26 3.76 9.39
C MET A 56 -8.57 2.48 8.61
N ILE A 57 -8.90 1.39 9.30
CA ILE A 57 -9.28 0.10 8.67
C ILE A 57 -10.53 0.25 7.80
N ARG A 58 -11.54 1.01 8.25
CA ARG A 58 -12.75 1.29 7.46
C ARG A 58 -12.43 2.09 6.19
N ILE A 59 -11.55 3.08 6.29
CA ILE A 59 -11.12 3.88 5.13
C ILE A 59 -10.39 2.98 4.14
N ALA A 60 -9.41 2.20 4.58
CA ALA A 60 -8.68 1.25 3.74
C ALA A 60 -9.62 0.25 3.03
N THR A 61 -10.59 -0.31 3.76
CA THR A 61 -11.61 -1.21 3.21
C THR A 61 -12.49 -0.51 2.17
N THR A 62 -12.81 0.77 2.38
CA THR A 62 -13.60 1.57 1.44
C THR A 62 -12.83 1.85 0.16
N GLU A 63 -11.54 2.18 0.25
CA GLU A 63 -10.71 2.40 -0.94
C GLU A 63 -10.54 1.13 -1.76
N ILE A 64 -10.38 -0.05 -1.15
CA ILE A 64 -10.40 -1.34 -1.89
C ILE A 64 -11.74 -1.54 -2.60
N ARG A 65 -12.87 -1.21 -1.97
CA ARG A 65 -14.19 -1.32 -2.62
C ARG A 65 -14.37 -0.35 -3.78
N LYS A 66 -13.78 0.85 -3.67
CA LYS A 66 -13.82 1.89 -4.70
C LYS A 66 -12.90 1.55 -5.87
N VAL A 67 -11.73 0.99 -5.58
CA VAL A 67 -10.71 0.59 -6.56
C VAL A 67 -10.33 -0.87 -6.26
N PRO A 68 -11.08 -1.86 -6.81
CA PRO A 68 -10.86 -3.28 -6.53
C PRO A 68 -9.44 -3.77 -6.82
N ALA A 69 -8.76 -3.17 -7.79
CA ALA A 69 -7.37 -3.49 -8.12
C ALA A 69 -6.39 -3.32 -6.94
N LEU A 70 -6.72 -2.48 -5.95
CA LEU A 70 -5.91 -2.32 -4.74
C LEU A 70 -5.87 -3.59 -3.88
N GLY A 71 -6.94 -4.39 -3.90
CA GLY A 71 -6.96 -5.67 -3.18
C GLY A 71 -6.27 -6.80 -3.95
N ASP A 72 -6.01 -6.61 -5.24
CA ASP A 72 -5.17 -7.52 -6.06
C ASP A 72 -3.67 -7.22 -5.92
N CYS A 73 -3.31 -6.06 -5.33
CA CYS A 73 -1.92 -5.73 -5.04
C CYS A 73 -1.31 -6.69 -4.01
N ASP A 74 0.02 -6.72 -3.97
CA ASP A 74 0.74 -7.41 -2.91
C ASP A 74 0.29 -6.89 -1.52
N THR A 75 -0.15 -7.82 -0.66
CA THR A 75 -0.74 -7.49 0.64
C THR A 75 0.20 -6.66 1.51
N MET A 76 1.48 -6.99 1.52
CA MET A 76 2.47 -6.25 2.31
C MET A 76 2.67 -4.83 1.79
N SER A 77 2.65 -4.67 0.46
CA SER A 77 2.73 -3.36 -0.17
C SER A 77 1.55 -2.47 0.23
N PHE A 78 0.32 -2.97 0.11
CA PHE A 78 -0.88 -2.22 0.51
C PHE A 78 -0.86 -1.86 2.00
N VAL A 79 -0.59 -2.84 2.88
CA VAL A 79 -0.55 -2.62 4.33
C VAL A 79 0.53 -1.61 4.71
N SER A 80 1.71 -1.69 4.10
CA SER A 80 2.79 -0.74 4.36
C SER A 80 2.41 0.70 4.00
N ALA A 81 1.63 0.89 2.93
CA ALA A 81 1.11 2.21 2.56
C ALA A 81 0.11 2.73 3.60
N ILE A 82 -0.79 1.88 4.11
CA ILE A 82 -1.73 2.26 5.18
C ILE A 82 -1.00 2.62 6.49
N VAL A 83 0.04 1.87 6.85
CA VAL A 83 0.86 2.16 8.03
C VAL A 83 1.59 3.50 7.87
N GLN A 84 2.15 3.79 6.69
CA GLN A 84 2.77 5.09 6.41
C GLN A 84 1.75 6.23 6.51
N CYS A 85 0.56 6.07 5.94
CA CYS A 85 -0.53 7.04 6.10
C CYS A 85 -0.87 7.26 7.59
N SER A 86 -0.92 6.18 8.36
CA SER A 86 -1.19 6.22 9.81
C SER A 86 -0.14 7.01 10.59
N GLN A 87 1.14 6.77 10.32
CA GLN A 87 2.26 7.49 10.95
C GLN A 87 2.23 9.00 10.65
N LEU A 88 1.80 9.36 9.45
CA LEU A 88 1.67 10.76 9.03
C LEU A 88 0.34 11.41 9.45
N GLY A 89 -0.59 10.62 10.02
CA GLY A 89 -1.94 11.10 10.33
C GLY A 89 -2.78 11.44 9.10
N LEU A 90 -2.46 10.84 7.94
CA LEU A 90 -3.15 11.07 6.68
C LEU A 90 -4.22 9.99 6.47
N GLU A 91 -5.39 10.40 6.00
CA GLU A 91 -6.43 9.47 5.56
C GLU A 91 -6.19 9.08 4.11
N PRO A 92 -5.96 7.78 3.80
CA PRO A 92 -5.80 7.33 2.43
C PRO A 92 -7.12 7.45 1.66
N GLY A 93 -7.03 7.84 0.39
CA GLY A 93 -8.15 8.05 -0.51
C GLY A 93 -8.30 9.49 -0.99
N GLY A 94 -9.31 9.70 -1.85
CA GLY A 94 -9.55 10.97 -2.51
C GLY A 94 -10.36 12.01 -1.70
N ALA A 95 -10.90 11.64 -0.54
CA ALA A 95 -11.86 12.48 0.18
C ALA A 95 -11.26 13.81 0.70
N LEU A 96 -10.03 13.75 1.22
CA LEU A 96 -9.28 14.95 1.66
C LEU A 96 -8.29 15.43 0.60
N GLY A 97 -8.00 14.60 -0.42
CA GLY A 97 -7.05 14.92 -1.49
C GLY A 97 -5.57 14.94 -1.07
N HIS A 98 -5.24 14.41 0.10
CA HIS A 98 -3.87 14.44 0.65
C HIS A 98 -3.05 13.16 0.38
N ALA A 99 -3.69 12.00 0.25
CA ALA A 99 -3.02 10.71 0.08
C ALA A 99 -3.83 9.78 -0.85
N TYR A 100 -3.50 9.74 -2.14
CA TYR A 100 -4.25 8.96 -3.12
C TYR A 100 -3.78 7.49 -3.15
N MET A 101 -4.74 6.57 -3.28
CA MET A 101 -4.48 5.14 -3.54
C MET A 101 -4.77 4.86 -5.02
N LEU A 102 -3.80 4.25 -5.71
CA LEU A 102 -3.84 3.99 -7.16
C LEU A 102 -3.55 2.52 -7.45
#